data_AF-A0A7V8BE87-F1
#
_entry.id   AF-A0A7V8BE87-F1
#
_cell.length_a   1.000
_cell.length_b   1.000
_cell.length_c   1.000
_cell.angle_alpha   90.00
_cell.angle_beta   90.00
_cell.angle_gamma   90.00
#
_symmetry.space_group_name_H-M   'P 1'
#
loop_
_entity.id
_entity.type
_entity.pdbx_description
1 polymer ?
#
loop_
_entity_poly.entity_id
_entity_poly.type
_entity_poly.pdbx_seq_one_letter_code
_entity_poly.pdbx_strand_id
1 'polypeptide(L)' 'MKPKGPLYLALIHHPVYNQAKEVVCTSITPFDIHDIARTSKTYGITRYFIVCPVE' A
#
# COMPACT_ATOMS: atom_id res chain seq x y z
N MET A 1 -1.32 -20.30 2.87
CA MET A 1 -0.46 -20.42 1.67
C MET A 1 0.65 -19.39 1.82
N LYS A 2 1.92 -19.80 1.93
CA LYS A 2 3.06 -18.88 2.03
C LYS A 2 3.74 -18.75 0.66
N PRO A 3 4.18 -17.56 0.24
CA PRO A 3 4.81 -17.38 -1.06
C PRO A 3 6.11 -18.19 -1.13
N LYS A 4 6.41 -18.74 -2.32
CA LYS A 4 7.62 -19.54 -2.58
C LYS A 4 8.92 -18.71 -2.60
N GLY A 5 8.82 -17.38 -2.54
CA GLY A 5 9.93 -16.43 -2.55
C GLY A 5 9.54 -15.11 -1.89
N PRO A 6 10.46 -14.14 -1.79
CA PRO A 6 10.18 -12.87 -1.13
C PRO A 6 9.11 -12.09 -1.92
N LEU A 7 8.01 -11.75 -1.25
CA LEU A 7 6.88 -11.02 -1.83
C LEU A 7 6.75 -9.67 -1.13
N TYR A 8 6.62 -8.60 -1.90
CA TYR A 8 6.56 -7.23 -1.41
C TYR A 8 5.23 -6.60 -1.85
N LEU A 9 4.71 -5.66 -1.04
CA LEU A 9 3.46 -4.97 -1.29
C LEU A 9 3.67 -3.47 -1.11
N ALA A 10 3.07 -2.64 -1.97
CA ALA A 10 3.08 -1.19 -1.85
C ALA A 10 1.65 -0.64 -1.92
N LEU A 11 1.28 0.23 -0.98
CA LEU A 11 0.08 1.06 -1.02
C LEU A 11 0.47 2.43 -1.59
N ILE A 12 0.01 2.72 -2.81
CA ILE A 12 0.34 3.95 -3.53
C ILE A 12 -0.73 4.99 -3.25
N HIS A 13 -0.33 6.08 -2.59
CA HIS A 13 -1.16 7.27 -2.39
C HIS A 13 -0.85 8.37 -3.41
N HIS A 14 0.30 8.30 -4.09
CA HIS A 14 0.65 9.11 -5.24
C HIS A 14 1.76 8.42 -6.07
N PRO A 15 1.74 8.50 -7.41
CA PRO A 15 0.70 9.12 -8.23
C PRO A 15 -0.53 8.22 -8.36
N VAL A 16 -1.73 8.75 -8.11
CA VAL A 16 -3.00 8.03 -8.33
C VAL A 16 -4.03 8.92 -9.03
N TYR A 17 -5.01 8.31 -9.69
CA TYR A 17 -6.05 9.05 -10.41
C TYR A 17 -7.24 9.41 -9.51
N ASN A 18 -7.71 10.65 -9.59
CA ASN A 18 -9.02 11.05 -9.08
C ASN A 18 -10.15 10.71 -10.06
N GLN A 19 -11.39 11.06 -9.70
CA GLN A 19 -12.57 10.82 -10.55
C GLN A 19 -12.50 11.56 -11.90
N ALA A 20 -11.79 12.68 -11.97
CA ALA A 20 -11.55 13.44 -13.19
C ALA A 20 -10.34 12.92 -14.01
N LYS A 21 -9.73 11.81 -13.60
CA LYS A 21 -8.49 11.23 -14.19
C LYS A 21 -7.26 12.13 -14.10
N GLU A 22 -7.23 13.03 -13.13
CA GLU A 22 -6.05 13.83 -12.81
C GLU A 22 -5.16 13.06 -11.84
N VAL A 23 -3.84 13.24 -11.96
CA VAL A 23 -2.87 12.66 -11.03
C VAL A 23 -2.84 13.48 -9.76
N VAL A 24 -3.19 12.86 -8.63
CA VAL A 24 -3.29 13.50 -7.33
C VAL A 24 -2.59 12.69 -6.25
N CYS A 25 -2.35 13.34 -5.11
CA CYS A 25 -1.98 12.67 -3.86
C CYS A 25 -3.24 12.44 -3.02
N THR A 26 -3.47 11.22 -2.58
CA THR A 26 -4.61 10.88 -1.72
C THR A 26 -4.19 10.83 -0.25
N SER A 27 -5.13 11.15 0.65
CA SER A 27 -4.89 11.04 2.08
C SER A 27 -4.63 9.59 2.49
N ILE A 28 -3.65 9.41 3.36
CA ILE A 28 -3.36 8.10 3.96
C ILE A 28 -4.37 7.87 5.10
N THR A 29 -5.18 6.82 5.00
CA THR A 29 -6.07 6.45 6.11
C THR A 29 -5.35 5.46 7.03
N PRO A 30 -5.37 5.67 8.37
CA PRO A 30 -4.79 4.70 9.30
C PRO A 30 -5.41 3.31 9.21
N PHE A 31 -6.68 3.24 8.80
CA PHE A 31 -7.42 1.99 8.65
C PHE A 31 -6.79 1.07 7.59
N ASP A 32 -6.50 1.62 6.39
CA ASP A 32 -5.87 0.86 5.31
C ASP A 32 -4.49 0.33 5.71
N ILE A 33 -3.71 1.14 6.43
CA ILE A 33 -2.39 0.73 6.94
C ILE A 33 -2.51 -0.52 7.79
N HIS A 34 -3.40 -0.50 8.79
CA HIS A 34 -3.52 -1.60 9.72
C HIS A 34 -4.09 -2.85 9.06
N ASP A 35 -5.09 -2.71 8.20
CA ASP A 35 -5.76 -3.85 7.57
C ASP A 35 -4.84 -4.57 6.58
N ILE A 36 -4.12 -3.81 5.76
CA ILE A 36 -3.15 -4.37 4.81
C ILE A 36 -1.93 -4.92 5.54
N ALA A 37 -1.46 -4.29 6.63
CA ALA A 37 -0.35 -4.81 7.43
C ALA A 37 -0.69 -6.16 8.09
N ARG A 38 -1.89 -6.30 8.66
CA ARG A 38 -2.34 -7.58 9.24
C ARG A 38 -2.44 -8.66 8.17
N THR A 39 -3.03 -8.34 7.03
CA THR A 39 -3.11 -9.26 5.87
C THR A 39 -1.72 -9.66 5.38
N SER A 40 -0.81 -8.69 5.26
CA SER A 40 0.58 -8.91 4.86
C SER A 40 1.29 -9.89 5.78
N LYS A 41 1.06 -9.78 7.11
CA LYS A 41 1.60 -10.73 8.09
C LYS A 41 1.01 -12.14 7.94
N THR A 42 -0.30 -12.25 7.73
CA THR A 42 -1.00 -13.54 7.55
C THR A 42 -0.49 -14.32 6.34
N TYR A 43 -0.24 -13.62 5.23
CA TYR A 43 0.21 -14.25 3.97
C TYR A 43 1.73 -14.30 3.81
N GLY A 44 2.51 -13.76 4.75
CA GLY A 44 3.97 -13.82 4.70
C GLY A 44 4.60 -12.88 3.68
N ILE A 45 4.00 -11.70 3.48
CA ILE A 45 4.62 -10.59 2.74
C ILE A 45 5.88 -10.16 3.51
N THR A 46 6.99 -10.00 2.78
CA THR A 46 8.31 -9.63 3.31
C THR A 46 8.35 -8.16 3.73
N ARG A 47 7.77 -7.26 2.94
CA ARG A 47 7.66 -5.84 3.30
C ARG A 47 6.44 -5.19 2.71
N TYR A 48 5.83 -4.33 3.50
CA TYR A 48 4.72 -3.47 3.13
C TYR A 48 5.22 -2.01 3.10
N PHE A 49 5.10 -1.37 1.93
CA PHE A 49 5.50 0.03 1.70
C PHE A 49 4.27 0.91 1.58
N ILE A 50 4.36 2.13 2.11
CA ILE A 50 3.38 3.19 1.88
C ILE A 50 4.10 4.23 1.03
N VAL A 51 3.58 4.49 -0.16
CA VAL A 51 4.20 5.37 -1.16
C VAL A 51 3.39 6.65 -1.25
N CYS A 52 3.94 7.70 -0.65
CA CYS A 52 3.39 9.04 -0.64
C CYS A 52 4.56 10.05 -0.64
N PRO A 53 4.48 11.17 -1.38
CA PRO A 53 5.36 12.30 -1.21
C PRO A 53 5.40 12.72 0.27
N VAL A 54 6.62 12.84 0.78
CA VAL A 54 6.93 13.48 2.06
C VAL A 54 7.63 14.78 1.72
N GLU A 55 6.84 15.84 1.57
CA GLU A 55 7.35 17.22 1.57
C GLU A 55 7.21 17.81 2.97
#